data_AF-A0A533UGR8-F1
#
_entry.id   AF-A0A533UGR8-F1
#
_cell.length_a   1.000
_cell.length_b   1.000
_cell.length_c   1.000
_cell.angle_alpha   90.00
_cell.angle_beta   90.00
_cell.angle_gamma   90.00
#
_symmetry.space_group_name_H-M   'P 1'
#
loop_
_entity.id
_entity.type
_entity.pdbx_description
1 polymer ?
#
loop_
_entity_poly.entity_id
_entity_poly.type
_entity_poly.pdbx_seq_one_letter_code
_entity_poly.pdbx_strand_id
1 'polypeptide(L)' 'MSDNFLKIARQEIQAELDSLQQILIQCNDDKDISNNSNKIEKHLHKIKGLAPMMGQNNVGEIAKLNDSIIMYIIENGT' A
#
# COMPACT_ATOMS: atom_id res chain seq x y z
N MET A 1 20.45 -10.88 -2.17
CA MET A 1 19.37 -11.41 -1.31
C MET A 1 19.21 -12.89 -1.55
N SER A 2 18.70 -13.65 -0.58
CA SER A 2 18.41 -15.07 -0.78
C SER A 2 17.11 -15.24 -1.59
N ASP A 3 17.03 -16.31 -2.39
CA ASP A 3 15.82 -16.62 -3.16
C ASP A 3 14.60 -16.87 -2.26
N ASN A 4 14.83 -17.40 -1.05
CA ASN A 4 13.78 -17.60 -0.06
C ASN A 4 13.20 -16.26 0.43
N PHE A 5 14.05 -15.27 0.67
CA PHE A 5 13.58 -13.91 1.01
C PHE A 5 12.74 -13.33 -0.13
N LEU A 6 13.23 -13.39 -1.37
CA LEU A 6 12.51 -12.86 -2.53
C LEU A 6 11.16 -13.54 -2.74
N LYS A 7 11.06 -14.85 -2.48
CA LYS A 7 9.80 -15.60 -2.54
C LYS A 7 8.81 -15.11 -1.48
N ILE A 8 9.24 -15.01 -0.22
CA ILE A 8 8.39 -14.58 0.89
C ILE A 8 7.94 -13.13 0.67
N ALA A 9 8.86 -12.23 0.31
CA ALA A 9 8.55 -10.83 0.08
C ALA A 9 7.55 -10.63 -1.07
N ARG A 10 7.64 -11.42 -2.15
CA ARG A 10 6.64 -11.41 -3.24
C ARG A 10 5.26 -11.84 -2.75
N GLN A 11 5.20 -12.90 -1.95
CA GLN A 11 3.94 -13.39 -1.38
C GLN A 11 3.31 -12.35 -0.45
N GLU A 12 4.13 -11.68 0.35
CA GLU A 12 3.67 -10.62 1.24
C GLU A 12 3.14 -9.42 0.46
N ILE A 13 3.89 -8.90 -0.53
CA ILE A 13 3.40 -7.81 -1.39
C ILE A 13 2.09 -8.19 -2.09
N GLN A 14 1.95 -9.42 -2.58
CA GLN A 14 0.71 -9.86 -3.20
C GLN A 14 -0.47 -9.83 -2.22
N ALA A 15 -0.28 -10.32 -0.99
CA ALA A 15 -1.32 -10.28 0.04
C ALA A 15 -1.72 -8.85 0.44
N GLU A 16 -0.75 -7.93 0.48
CA GLU A 16 -1.00 -6.50 0.72
C GLU A 16 -1.80 -5.87 -0.44
N LEU A 17 -1.47 -6.20 -1.70
CA LEU A 17 -2.21 -5.73 -2.87
C LEU A 17 -3.64 -6.28 -2.92
N ASP A 18 -3.84 -7.56 -2.61
CA ASP A 18 -5.16 -8.19 -2.58
C ASP A 18 -6.03 -7.53 -1.51
N SER A 19 -5.47 -7.29 -0.32
CA SER A 19 -6.18 -6.62 0.79
C SER A 19 -6.52 -5.17 0.44
N LEU A 20 -5.57 -4.44 -0.15
CA LEU A 20 -5.78 -3.07 -0.61
C LEU A 20 -6.89 -3.00 -1.67
N GLN A 21 -6.90 -3.93 -2.62
CA GLN A 21 -7.96 -4.02 -3.62
C GLN A 21 -9.33 -4.23 -2.98
N GLN A 22 -9.46 -5.12 -2.00
CA GLN A 22 -10.74 -5.34 -1.31
C GLN A 22 -11.24 -4.09 -0.60
N ILE A 23 -10.35 -3.33 0.04
CA ILE A 23 -10.71 -2.06 0.69
C ILE A 23 -11.19 -1.05 -0.34
N LEU A 24 -10.46 -0.89 -1.45
CA LEU A 24 -10.80 0.10 -2.48
C LEU A 24 -12.12 -0.23 -3.18
N ILE A 25 -12.42 -1.51 -3.44
CA ILE A 25 -13.71 -1.95 -4.01
C ILE A 25 -14.89 -1.61 -3.09
N GLN A 26 -14.67 -1.57 -1.78
CA GLN A 26 -15.71 -1.23 -0.81
C GLN A 26 -15.92 0.29 -0.67
N CYS A 27 -15.05 1.11 -1.26
CA CYS A 27 -15.17 2.56 -1.20
C CYS A 27 -16.01 3.08 -2.36
N ASN A 28 -17.20 3.61 -2.06
CA ASN A 28 -18.15 4.12 -3.06
C ASN A 28 -18.09 5.64 -3.18
N ASP A 29 -17.56 6.32 -2.17
CA ASP A 29 -17.42 7.76 -2.10
C ASP A 29 -16.17 8.19 -1.31
N ASP A 30 -15.95 9.50 -1.25
CA ASP A 30 -14.81 10.09 -0.55
C ASP A 30 -14.83 9.80 0.96
N LYS A 31 -16.02 9.62 1.55
CA LYS A 31 -16.17 9.31 2.97
C LYS A 31 -15.69 7.90 3.27
N ASP A 32 -15.97 6.94 2.40
CA ASP A 32 -15.43 5.58 2.53
C ASP A 32 -13.90 5.56 2.44
N ILE A 33 -13.31 6.37 1.56
CA ILE A 33 -11.85 6.55 1.45
C ILE A 33 -11.30 7.13 2.75
N SER A 34 -11.87 8.23 3.26
CA SER A 34 -11.45 8.83 4.54
C SER A 34 -11.55 7.85 5.71
N ASN A 35 -12.65 7.08 5.81
CA ASN A 35 -12.86 6.08 6.85
C ASN A 35 -11.86 4.92 6.79
N ASN A 36 -11.40 4.56 5.58
CA ASN A 36 -10.46 3.46 5.38
C ASN A 36 -9.00 3.91 5.19
N SER A 37 -8.73 5.22 5.19
CA SER A 37 -7.42 5.83 4.93
C SER A 37 -6.28 5.22 5.75
N ASN A 38 -6.46 5.02 7.06
CA ASN A 38 -5.47 4.35 7.92
C ASN A 38 -5.17 2.89 7.54
N LYS A 39 -6.12 2.17 6.95
CA LYS A 39 -5.89 0.80 6.46
C LYS A 39 -5.16 0.83 5.12
N ILE A 40 -5.57 1.75 4.24
CA ILE A 40 -4.95 1.96 2.93
C ILE A 40 -3.47 2.34 3.12
N GLU A 41 -3.16 3.29 4.01
CA GLU A 41 -1.80 3.70 4.37
C GLU A 41 -0.95 2.50 4.79
N LYS A 42 -1.44 1.66 5.70
CA LYS A 42 -0.69 0.49 6.19
C LYS A 42 -0.26 -0.46 5.07
N HIS A 43 -1.14 -0.74 4.12
CA HIS A 43 -0.82 -1.60 2.97
C HIS A 43 0.23 -0.93 2.07
N LEU A 44 0.06 0.36 1.77
CA LEU A 44 1.00 1.13 0.97
C LEU A 44 2.37 1.25 1.64
N HIS A 45 2.42 1.45 2.96
CA HIS A 45 3.64 1.54 3.75
C HIS A 45 4.48 0.27 3.65
N LYS A 46 3.85 -0.90 3.71
CA LYS A 46 4.53 -2.19 3.55
C LYS A 46 5.05 -2.39 2.14
N ILE A 47 4.24 -2.08 1.12
CA ILE A 47 4.65 -2.20 -0.29
C ILE A 47 5.83 -1.24 -0.56
N LYS A 48 5.77 -0.01 -0.07
CA LYS A 48 6.84 1.00 -0.11
C LYS A 48 8.15 0.47 0.46
N GLY A 49 8.10 -0.26 1.59
CA GLY A 49 9.28 -0.85 2.22
C GLY A 49 9.81 -2.09 1.50
N LEU A 50 8.94 -3.04 1.13
CA LEU A 50 9.34 -4.34 0.60
C LEU A 50 9.71 -4.31 -0.88
N ALA A 51 9.08 -3.48 -1.69
CA ALA A 51 9.32 -3.46 -3.13
C ALA A 51 10.77 -3.07 -3.51
N PRO A 52 11.39 -2.01 -2.93
CA PRO A 52 12.80 -1.70 -3.17
C PRO A 52 13.74 -2.82 -2.71
N MET A 53 13.41 -3.51 -1.61
CA MET A 53 14.17 -4.67 -1.15
C MET A 53 14.22 -5.76 -2.23
N MET A 54 13.14 -5.94 -2.98
CA MET A 54 13.08 -6.90 -4.10
C MET A 54 13.68 -6.38 -5.42
N GLY A 55 14.34 -5.22 -5.43
CA GLY A 55 14.83 -4.56 -6.64
C GLY A 55 13.74 -3.90 -7.49
N GLN A 56 12.51 -3.80 -6.96
CA GLN A 56 11.36 -3.19 -7.64
C GLN A 56 11.20 -1.72 -7.20
N ASN A 57 12.24 -0.91 -7.42
CA ASN A 57 12.29 0.48 -6.95
C ASN A 57 11.10 1.32 -7.46
N ASN A 58 10.71 1.14 -8.72
CA ASN A 58 9.60 1.87 -9.33
C ASN A 58 8.27 1.56 -8.61
N VAL A 59 8.05 0.31 -8.18
CA VAL A 59 6.86 -0.06 -7.41
C VAL A 59 6.88 0.59 -6.03
N GLY A 60 8.06 0.63 -5.39
CA GLY A 60 8.24 1.32 -4.11
C GLY A 60 7.93 2.82 -4.20
N GLU A 61 8.37 3.50 -5.26
CA GLU A 61 8.07 4.92 -5.48
C GLU A 61 6.58 5.17 -5.75
N ILE A 62 5.91 4.31 -6.54
CA ILE A 62 4.46 4.42 -6.74
C ILE A 62 3.73 4.26 -5.39
N ALA A 63 4.10 3.26 -4.58
CA ALA A 63 3.52 3.05 -3.27
C ALA A 63 3.73 4.28 -2.35
N LYS A 64 4.93 4.86 -2.36
CA LYS A 64 5.27 6.08 -1.60
C LYS A 64 4.45 7.30 -2.01
N LEU A 65 4.20 7.50 -3.30
CA LEU A 65 3.38 8.61 -3.79
C LEU A 65 1.92 8.45 -3.32
N ASN A 66 1.37 7.24 -3.42
CA ASN A 66 0.03 6.95 -2.93
C ASN A 66 -0.06 7.09 -1.41
N ASP A 67 0.96 6.60 -0.67
CA ASP A 67 1.08 6.74 0.79
C ASP A 67 1.02 8.21 1.21
N SER A 68 1.71 9.09 0.47
CA SER A 68 1.70 10.53 0.72
C SER A 68 0.32 11.17 0.50
N ILE A 69 -0.41 10.74 -0.55
CA ILE A 69 -1.78 11.21 -0.82
C ILE A 69 -2.72 10.77 0.31
N ILE A 70 -2.63 9.52 0.75
CA ILE A 70 -3.47 9.01 1.82
C ILE A 70 -3.14 9.68 3.15
N MET A 71 -1.86 9.94 3.44
CA MET A 71 -1.46 10.68 4.62
C MET A 71 -2.05 12.10 4.64
N TYR A 72 -2.07 12.78 3.49
CA TYR A 72 -2.74 14.08 3.37
C TYR A 72 -4.25 13.97 3.67
N ILE A 73 -4.93 12.91 3.21
CA ILE A 73 -6.34 12.66 3.53
C ILE A 73 -6.54 12.35 5.02
N ILE A 74 -5.64 11.61 5.67
CA ILE A 74 -5.70 11.35 7.11
C ILE A 74 -5.60 12.66 7.91
N GLU A 75 -4.73 13.56 7.48
CA GLU A 75 -4.44 14.81 8.21
C GLU A 75 -5.46 15.93 7.91
N ASN A 76 -6.02 15.97 6.70
CA ASN A 76 -6.81 17.11 6.20
C ASN A 76 -8.18 16.71 5.63
N GLY A 77 -8.52 15.42 5.58
CA GLY A 77 -9.80 14.93 5.11
C GLY A 77 -10.96 15.40 5.99
N THR A 78 -12.10 15.69 5.36
CA THR A 78 -13.32 16.24 5.98
C THR A 78 -14.16 15.20 6.70
#